data_AF-A0A1G4P2P9-F1
#
_entry.id   AF-A0A1G4P2P9-F1
#
_cell.length_a   1.000
_cell.length_b   1.000
_cell.length_c   1.000
_cell.angle_alpha   90.00
_cell.angle_beta   90.00
_cell.angle_gamma   90.00
#
_symmetry.space_group_name_H-M   'P 1'
#
loop_
_entity.id
_entity.type
_entity.pdbx_description
1 polymer ?
#
loop_
_entity_poly.entity_id
_entity_poly.type
_entity_poly.pdbx_seq_one_letter_code
_entity_poly.pdbx_strand_id
1 'polypeptide(L)'
;MLFNKKWLTAKYGPDFPGVKAEIERLTNQRHLQRIAKEAESYELQMIAVRKIEDQRVLIKIAMTDAETAVRICALNRIVSKDARLEIAVSIIEDVKVSDYYRVDAIKAIINEYPQAQEHLRSIIARADTKEILRSAELIDDKDVAQAAFRRVVLESKYTSEKMQALEHIRDDAYLIDIINREDDGEVSLKAADRISEETKRQSAFRDIANNTRIRLKERYEAAVMISDEQERRNALKDILLTAEARVEQKSGSNIWHDKEMISIVEKCRTALNGLG
;
A
#
# COMPACT_ATOMS: atom_id res chain seq x y z
N MET A 1 -29.40 -32.82 -16.50
CA MET A 1 -29.29 -31.36 -16.80
C MET A 1 -27.82 -31.00 -16.95
N LEU A 2 -27.45 -30.34 -18.05
CA LEU A 2 -26.08 -29.90 -18.30
C LEU A 2 -25.90 -28.52 -17.64
N PHE A 3 -25.13 -28.44 -16.56
CA PHE A 3 -24.79 -27.17 -15.90
C PHE A 3 -23.71 -26.43 -16.71
N ASN A 4 -24.14 -25.68 -17.74
CA ASN A 4 -23.27 -24.79 -18.52
C ASN A 4 -23.86 -23.36 -18.52
N LYS A 5 -23.15 -22.40 -19.13
CA LYS A 5 -23.63 -21.00 -19.29
C LYS A 5 -25.07 -20.95 -19.82
N LYS A 6 -25.41 -21.75 -20.84
CA LYS A 6 -26.79 -21.83 -21.39
C LYS A 6 -27.82 -22.20 -20.31
N TRP A 7 -27.52 -23.13 -19.41
CA TRP A 7 -28.41 -23.47 -18.30
C TRP A 7 -28.48 -22.38 -17.23
N LEU A 8 -27.35 -21.80 -16.83
CA LEU A 8 -27.29 -20.74 -15.82
C LEU A 8 -28.04 -19.47 -16.29
N THR A 9 -27.81 -19.05 -17.53
CA THR A 9 -28.48 -17.90 -18.15
C THR A 9 -29.96 -18.17 -18.43
N ALA A 10 -30.33 -19.39 -18.85
CA ALA A 10 -31.73 -19.74 -19.09
C ALA A 10 -32.57 -19.81 -17.80
N LYS A 11 -31.97 -20.17 -16.66
CA LYS A 11 -32.69 -20.30 -15.38
C LYS A 11 -32.74 -18.99 -14.59
N TYR A 12 -31.71 -18.15 -14.66
CA TYR A 12 -31.57 -16.97 -13.79
C TYR A 12 -31.49 -15.64 -14.55
N GLY A 13 -31.58 -15.65 -15.88
CA GLY A 13 -31.44 -14.46 -16.71
C GLY A 13 -29.98 -14.05 -16.94
N PRO A 14 -29.75 -12.98 -17.70
CA PRO A 14 -28.40 -12.46 -17.98
C PRO A 14 -27.75 -11.77 -16.76
N ASP A 15 -28.52 -11.51 -15.69
CA ASP A 15 -28.04 -10.78 -14.52
C ASP A 15 -27.14 -11.63 -13.61
N PHE A 16 -25.90 -11.16 -13.50
CA PHE A 16 -24.75 -11.76 -12.85
C PHE A 16 -24.89 -12.13 -11.34
N PRO A 17 -25.61 -11.36 -10.49
CA PRO A 17 -25.63 -11.63 -9.04
C PRO A 17 -26.29 -12.96 -8.65
N GLY A 18 -27.37 -13.34 -9.33
CA GLY A 18 -28.10 -14.59 -9.04
C GLY A 18 -27.28 -15.84 -9.35
N VAL A 19 -26.50 -15.79 -10.44
CA VAL A 19 -25.63 -16.89 -10.89
C VAL A 19 -24.50 -17.14 -9.90
N LYS A 20 -23.82 -16.09 -9.43
CA LYS A 20 -22.77 -16.22 -8.41
C LYS A 20 -23.29 -16.87 -7.13
N ALA A 21 -24.42 -16.37 -6.62
CA ALA A 21 -25.03 -16.90 -5.39
C ALA A 21 -25.48 -18.36 -5.53
N GLU A 22 -25.90 -18.80 -6.72
CA GLU A 22 -26.23 -20.20 -6.98
C GLU A 22 -24.98 -21.08 -6.94
N ILE A 23 -23.91 -20.69 -7.65
CA ILE A 23 -22.65 -21.45 -7.65
C ILE A 23 -22.08 -21.55 -6.23
N GLU A 24 -22.20 -20.48 -5.45
CA GLU A 24 -21.82 -20.47 -4.04
C GLU A 24 -22.61 -21.46 -3.18
N ARG A 25 -23.83 -21.87 -3.58
CA ARG A 25 -24.63 -22.91 -2.91
C ARG A 25 -24.40 -24.31 -3.47
N LEU A 26 -23.86 -24.44 -4.69
CA LEU A 26 -23.61 -25.75 -5.31
C LEU A 26 -22.61 -26.57 -4.51
N THR A 27 -22.96 -27.82 -4.21
CA THR A 27 -22.08 -28.82 -3.56
C THR A 27 -21.70 -29.97 -4.48
N ASN A 28 -22.40 -30.11 -5.62
CA ASN A 28 -22.11 -31.18 -6.57
C ASN A 28 -20.75 -30.95 -7.26
N GLN A 29 -19.76 -31.78 -6.91
CA GLN A 29 -18.39 -31.66 -7.41
C GLN A 29 -18.30 -31.76 -8.94
N ARG A 30 -19.12 -32.57 -9.61
CA ARG A 30 -19.12 -32.65 -11.09
C ARG A 30 -19.59 -31.35 -11.73
N HIS A 31 -20.58 -30.68 -11.15
CA HIS A 31 -21.03 -29.37 -11.64
C HIS A 31 -19.98 -28.29 -11.38
N LEU A 32 -19.35 -28.29 -10.21
CA LEU A 32 -18.27 -27.36 -9.87
C LEU A 32 -17.08 -27.50 -10.83
N GLN A 33 -16.60 -28.71 -11.08
CA GLN A 33 -15.52 -28.97 -12.04
C GLN A 33 -15.86 -28.53 -13.46
N ARG A 34 -17.12 -28.72 -13.87
CA ARG A 34 -17.59 -28.26 -15.18
C ARG A 34 -17.61 -26.74 -15.28
N ILE A 35 -18.12 -26.05 -14.27
CA ILE A 35 -18.16 -24.58 -14.24
C ILE A 35 -16.74 -24.02 -14.25
N ALA A 36 -15.83 -24.59 -13.45
CA ALA A 36 -14.43 -24.19 -13.44
C ALA A 36 -13.74 -24.32 -14.81
N LYS A 37 -14.16 -25.27 -15.65
CA LYS A 37 -13.59 -25.50 -16.98
C LYS A 37 -14.28 -24.70 -18.10
N GLU A 38 -15.60 -24.54 -18.03
CA GLU A 38 -16.41 -24.08 -19.17
C GLU A 38 -17.00 -22.67 -19.01
N ALA A 39 -16.91 -22.05 -17.82
CA ALA A 39 -17.43 -20.70 -17.64
C ALA A 39 -16.60 -19.68 -18.42
N GLU A 40 -17.25 -18.70 -19.05
CA GLU A 40 -16.57 -17.65 -19.83
C GLU A 40 -15.95 -16.56 -18.95
N SER A 41 -16.52 -16.32 -17.77
CA SER A 41 -15.99 -15.36 -16.79
C SER A 41 -15.08 -16.08 -15.82
N TYR A 42 -13.85 -15.56 -15.69
CA TYR A 42 -12.86 -16.10 -14.76
C TYR A 42 -13.32 -15.97 -13.30
N GLU A 43 -14.15 -14.98 -12.97
CA GLU A 43 -14.73 -14.84 -11.64
C GLU A 43 -15.63 -16.04 -11.30
N LEU A 44 -16.46 -16.47 -12.25
CA LEU A 44 -17.30 -17.67 -12.10
C LEU A 44 -16.46 -18.94 -12.01
N GLN A 45 -15.40 -19.04 -12.81
CA GLN A 45 -14.45 -20.16 -12.73
C GLN A 45 -13.82 -20.21 -11.32
N MET A 46 -13.30 -19.09 -10.81
CA MET A 46 -12.69 -19.00 -9.48
C MET A 46 -13.68 -19.36 -8.37
N ILE A 47 -14.96 -18.94 -8.45
CA ILE A 47 -15.99 -19.33 -7.47
C ILE A 47 -16.11 -20.86 -7.42
N ALA A 48 -16.16 -21.51 -8.58
CA ALA A 48 -16.25 -22.96 -8.64
C ALA A 48 -14.96 -23.65 -8.16
N VAL A 49 -13.78 -23.16 -8.60
CA VAL A 49 -12.46 -23.66 -8.17
C VAL A 49 -12.33 -23.63 -6.65
N ARG A 50 -12.82 -22.57 -6.00
CA ARG A 50 -12.86 -22.44 -4.54
C ARG A 50 -13.61 -23.55 -3.80
N LYS A 51 -14.41 -24.36 -4.51
CA LYS A 51 -15.21 -25.44 -3.94
C LYS A 51 -14.82 -26.82 -4.44
N ILE A 52 -13.90 -26.93 -5.39
CA ILE A 52 -13.41 -28.21 -5.91
C ILE A 52 -12.53 -28.89 -4.86
N GLU A 53 -12.83 -30.13 -4.52
CA GLU A 53 -12.06 -30.93 -3.56
C GLU A 53 -11.04 -31.86 -4.23
N ASP A 54 -11.31 -32.24 -5.50
CA ASP A 54 -10.44 -33.13 -6.27
C ASP A 54 -9.09 -32.44 -6.59
N GLN A 55 -8.05 -32.90 -5.89
CA GLN A 55 -6.69 -32.35 -6.02
C GLN A 55 -6.11 -32.55 -7.42
N ARG A 56 -6.48 -33.61 -8.16
CA ARG A 56 -6.01 -33.81 -9.54
C ARG A 56 -6.60 -32.76 -10.47
N VAL A 57 -7.86 -32.39 -10.23
CA VAL A 57 -8.52 -31.32 -11.00
C VAL A 57 -7.91 -29.97 -10.66
N LEU A 58 -7.66 -29.68 -9.38
CA LEU A 58 -6.99 -28.42 -8.96
C LEU A 58 -5.59 -28.28 -9.57
N ILE A 59 -4.77 -29.33 -9.52
CA ILE A 59 -3.44 -29.35 -10.15
C ILE A 59 -3.54 -29.06 -11.65
N LYS A 60 -4.46 -29.74 -12.34
CA LYS A 60 -4.67 -29.53 -13.78
C LYS A 60 -5.07 -28.08 -14.10
N ILE A 61 -6.00 -27.49 -13.34
CA ILE A 61 -6.42 -26.10 -13.53
C ILE A 61 -5.24 -25.17 -13.29
N ALA A 62 -4.51 -25.32 -12.19
CA ALA A 62 -3.38 -24.48 -11.84
C ALA A 62 -2.25 -24.51 -12.90
N MET A 63 -2.06 -25.66 -13.57
CA MET A 63 -1.09 -25.80 -14.65
C MET A 63 -1.54 -25.25 -16.01
N THR A 64 -2.84 -25.35 -16.34
CA THR A 64 -3.28 -25.25 -17.75
C THR A 64 -4.34 -24.20 -18.02
N ASP A 65 -4.93 -23.59 -17.00
CA ASP A 65 -5.93 -22.54 -17.22
C ASP A 65 -5.30 -21.34 -17.94
N ALA A 66 -6.04 -20.74 -18.87
CA ALA A 66 -5.55 -19.61 -19.64
C ALA A 66 -5.49 -18.33 -18.79
N GLU A 67 -6.34 -18.23 -17.77
CA GLU A 67 -6.41 -17.08 -16.90
C GLU A 67 -5.51 -17.28 -15.66
N THR A 68 -4.56 -16.37 -15.46
CA THR A 68 -3.59 -16.50 -14.36
C THR A 68 -4.27 -16.36 -13.00
N ALA A 69 -5.30 -15.53 -12.89
CA ALA A 69 -6.09 -15.43 -11.65
C ALA A 69 -6.72 -16.77 -11.25
N VAL A 70 -7.15 -17.58 -12.22
CA VAL A 70 -7.74 -18.90 -11.99
C VAL A 70 -6.66 -19.91 -11.62
N ARG A 71 -5.49 -19.83 -12.27
CA ARG A 71 -4.32 -20.63 -11.91
C ARG A 71 -3.91 -20.40 -10.45
N ILE A 72 -3.78 -19.14 -10.02
CA ILE A 72 -3.48 -18.76 -8.63
C ILE A 72 -4.57 -19.24 -7.67
N CYS A 73 -5.85 -19.10 -8.05
CA CYS A 73 -6.95 -19.57 -7.22
C CYS A 73 -6.89 -21.09 -6.98
N ALA A 74 -6.52 -21.87 -8.00
CA ALA A 74 -6.33 -23.31 -7.89
C ALA A 74 -5.06 -23.65 -7.09
N LEU A 75 -3.94 -22.97 -7.35
CA LEU A 75 -2.66 -23.12 -6.63
C LEU A 75 -2.86 -23.03 -5.11
N ASN A 76 -3.60 -22.02 -4.65
CA ASN A 76 -3.88 -21.78 -3.23
C ASN A 76 -4.73 -22.89 -2.56
N ARG A 77 -5.28 -23.83 -3.34
CA ARG A 77 -6.03 -24.99 -2.83
C ARG A 77 -5.30 -26.31 -2.92
N ILE A 78 -4.13 -26.32 -3.54
CA ILE A 78 -3.33 -27.54 -3.68
C ILE A 78 -2.69 -27.84 -2.33
N VAL A 79 -2.95 -29.04 -1.80
CA VAL A 79 -2.40 -29.48 -0.51
C VAL A 79 -0.97 -30.01 -0.67
N SER A 80 -0.70 -30.74 -1.76
CA SER A 80 0.63 -31.29 -2.04
C SER A 80 1.67 -30.17 -2.13
N LYS A 81 2.74 -30.27 -1.33
CA LYS A 81 3.82 -29.28 -1.33
C LYS A 81 4.59 -29.31 -2.65
N ASP A 82 4.96 -30.48 -3.13
CA ASP A 82 5.75 -30.64 -4.35
C ASP A 82 5.00 -30.11 -5.57
N ALA A 83 3.71 -30.45 -5.72
CA ALA A 83 2.90 -29.96 -6.83
C ALA A 83 2.72 -28.44 -6.76
N ARG A 84 2.52 -27.88 -5.57
CA ARG A 84 2.39 -26.43 -5.36
C ARG A 84 3.69 -25.71 -5.71
N LEU A 85 4.83 -26.26 -5.31
CA LEU A 85 6.15 -25.72 -5.62
C LEU A 85 6.40 -25.71 -7.14
N GLU A 86 6.21 -26.85 -7.81
CA GLU A 86 6.40 -26.99 -9.25
C GLU A 86 5.54 -25.98 -10.04
N ILE A 87 4.25 -25.89 -9.69
CA ILE A 87 3.31 -24.99 -10.39
C ILE A 87 3.62 -23.52 -10.09
N ALA A 88 3.90 -23.17 -8.84
CA ALA A 88 4.21 -21.79 -8.47
C ALA A 88 5.49 -21.31 -9.17
N VAL A 89 6.54 -22.13 -9.22
CA VAL A 89 7.77 -21.81 -9.97
C VAL A 89 7.47 -21.61 -11.45
N SER A 90 6.66 -22.49 -12.05
CA SER A 90 6.22 -22.31 -13.45
C SER A 90 5.47 -20.98 -13.67
N ILE A 91 4.67 -20.52 -12.71
CA ILE A 91 4.00 -19.20 -12.78
C ILE A 91 5.00 -18.05 -12.66
N ILE A 92 5.97 -18.18 -11.75
CA ILE A 92 7.00 -17.15 -11.50
C ILE A 92 7.88 -16.94 -12.74
N GLU A 93 8.26 -18.03 -13.40
CA GLU A 93 9.16 -18.02 -14.56
C GLU A 93 8.46 -17.68 -15.89
N ASP A 94 7.12 -17.74 -15.93
CA ASP A 94 6.36 -17.38 -17.12
C ASP A 94 6.46 -15.88 -17.40
N VAL A 95 7.19 -15.54 -18.47
CA VAL A 95 7.42 -14.16 -18.92
C VAL A 95 6.14 -13.37 -19.23
N LYS A 96 5.03 -14.05 -19.51
CA LYS A 96 3.73 -13.43 -19.81
C LYS A 96 2.94 -13.08 -18.55
N VAL A 97 3.29 -13.67 -17.40
CA VAL A 97 2.62 -13.42 -16.13
C VAL A 97 3.12 -12.10 -15.52
N SER A 98 2.17 -11.23 -15.15
CA SER A 98 2.47 -9.97 -14.45
C SER A 98 2.99 -10.21 -13.03
N ASP A 99 3.79 -9.28 -12.52
CA ASP A 99 4.35 -9.36 -11.16
C ASP A 99 3.32 -9.51 -10.07
N TYR A 100 2.15 -8.90 -10.24
CA TYR A 100 1.02 -9.06 -9.33
C TYR A 100 0.73 -10.53 -8.99
N TYR A 101 0.67 -11.39 -10.02
CA TYR A 101 0.43 -12.81 -9.86
C TYR A 101 1.69 -13.60 -9.52
N ARG A 102 2.88 -13.14 -9.94
CA ARG A 102 4.14 -13.75 -9.49
C ARG A 102 4.30 -13.64 -7.99
N VAL A 103 3.97 -12.48 -7.41
CA VAL A 103 3.97 -12.26 -5.97
C VAL A 103 2.96 -13.17 -5.27
N ASP A 104 1.77 -13.38 -5.83
CA ASP A 104 0.80 -14.34 -5.28
C ASP A 104 1.29 -15.79 -5.34
N ALA A 105 1.98 -16.17 -6.42
CA ALA A 105 2.61 -17.49 -6.52
C ALA A 105 3.74 -17.64 -5.51
N ILE A 106 4.60 -16.63 -5.35
CA ILE A 106 5.67 -16.59 -4.36
C ILE A 106 5.12 -16.77 -2.94
N LYS A 107 4.07 -16.01 -2.58
CA LYS A 107 3.40 -16.12 -1.27
C LYS A 107 2.99 -17.55 -0.94
N ALA A 108 2.57 -18.33 -1.94
CA ALA A 108 2.12 -19.70 -1.75
C ALA A 108 3.26 -20.69 -1.41
N ILE A 109 4.52 -20.32 -1.67
CA ILE A 109 5.69 -21.21 -1.55
C ILE A 109 6.89 -20.59 -0.81
N ILE A 110 6.74 -19.38 -0.25
CA ILE A 110 7.87 -18.59 0.26
C ILE A 110 8.67 -19.30 1.36
N ASN A 111 8.00 -20.12 2.18
CA ASN A 111 8.64 -20.86 3.27
C ASN A 111 9.33 -22.14 2.79
N GLU A 112 8.98 -22.63 1.60
CA GLU A 112 9.48 -23.88 1.02
C GLU A 112 10.48 -23.66 -0.12
N TYR A 113 10.63 -22.44 -0.62
CA TYR A 113 11.45 -22.10 -1.79
C TYR A 113 12.45 -20.98 -1.48
N PRO A 114 13.71 -21.28 -1.12
CA PRO A 114 14.71 -20.28 -0.76
C PRO A 114 14.93 -19.19 -1.84
N GLN A 115 14.83 -19.56 -3.11
CA GLN A 115 14.99 -18.64 -4.24
C GLN A 115 13.83 -17.65 -4.38
N ALA A 116 12.71 -17.84 -3.67
CA ALA A 116 11.61 -16.88 -3.61
C ALA A 116 12.09 -15.48 -3.24
N GLN A 117 13.05 -15.37 -2.31
CA GLN A 117 13.60 -14.09 -1.88
C GLN A 117 14.33 -13.35 -3.01
N GLU A 118 15.03 -14.08 -3.88
CA GLU A 118 15.70 -13.46 -5.05
C GLU A 118 14.68 -12.98 -6.10
N HIS A 119 13.61 -13.75 -6.32
CA HIS A 119 12.52 -13.31 -7.19
C HIS A 119 11.84 -12.04 -6.64
N LEU A 120 11.62 -11.95 -5.33
CA LEU A 120 11.08 -10.75 -4.70
C LEU A 120 12.00 -9.55 -4.90
N ARG A 121 13.33 -9.71 -4.74
CA ARG A 121 14.31 -8.64 -5.01
C ARG A 121 14.21 -8.15 -6.45
N SER A 122 14.17 -9.07 -7.42
CA SER A 122 14.03 -8.75 -8.83
C SER A 122 12.72 -8.01 -9.14
N ILE A 123 11.60 -8.44 -8.53
CA ILE A 123 10.30 -7.78 -8.68
C ILE A 123 10.35 -6.37 -8.09
N ILE A 124 10.77 -6.22 -6.83
CA ILE A 124 10.89 -4.92 -6.16
C ILE A 124 11.78 -3.97 -6.96
N ALA A 125 12.86 -4.44 -7.59
CA ALA A 125 13.74 -3.58 -8.38
C ALA A 125 13.02 -2.87 -9.55
N ARG A 126 11.96 -3.47 -10.13
CA ARG A 126 11.26 -2.96 -11.33
C ARG A 126 9.77 -2.67 -11.15
N ALA A 127 9.20 -3.02 -10.00
CA ALA A 127 7.79 -2.86 -9.69
C ALA A 127 7.38 -1.38 -9.48
N ASP A 128 6.11 -1.08 -9.76
CA ASP A 128 5.48 0.17 -9.36
C ASP A 128 5.27 0.25 -7.83
N THR A 129 4.90 1.43 -7.32
CA THR A 129 4.76 1.65 -5.87
C THR A 129 3.75 0.72 -5.22
N LYS A 130 2.67 0.37 -5.93
CA LYS A 130 1.62 -0.51 -5.43
C LYS A 130 2.10 -1.94 -5.27
N GLU A 131 2.85 -2.47 -6.23
CA GLU A 131 3.38 -3.83 -6.13
C GLU A 131 4.58 -3.90 -5.18
N ILE A 132 5.37 -2.83 -5.02
CA ILE A 132 6.39 -2.75 -3.97
C ILE A 132 5.75 -2.94 -2.59
N LEU A 133 4.65 -2.25 -2.28
CA LEU A 133 3.97 -2.37 -0.98
C LEU A 133 3.66 -3.84 -0.65
N ARG A 134 3.22 -4.62 -1.63
CA ARG A 134 2.86 -6.03 -1.45
C ARG A 134 4.06 -6.96 -1.36
N SER A 135 5.11 -6.68 -2.13
CA SER A 135 6.27 -7.57 -2.27
C SER A 135 7.33 -7.30 -1.19
N ALA A 136 7.51 -6.05 -0.75
CA ALA A 136 8.45 -5.69 0.32
C ALA A 136 8.06 -6.28 1.68
N GLU A 137 6.76 -6.48 1.95
CA GLU A 137 6.27 -7.17 3.17
C GLU A 137 6.69 -8.64 3.26
N LEU A 138 7.08 -9.25 2.13
CA LEU A 138 7.45 -10.66 2.06
C LEU A 138 8.97 -10.88 2.09
N ILE A 139 9.76 -9.81 1.95
CA ILE A 139 11.21 -9.93 1.98
C ILE A 139 11.70 -10.01 3.43
N ASP A 140 12.54 -11.01 3.70
CA ASP A 140 13.14 -11.20 5.04
C ASP A 140 14.29 -10.21 5.30
N ASP A 141 14.94 -9.73 4.25
CA ASP A 141 15.97 -8.69 4.30
C ASP A 141 15.35 -7.33 4.63
N LYS A 142 15.45 -6.99 5.92
CA LYS A 142 14.87 -5.76 6.47
C LYS A 142 15.42 -4.49 5.83
N ASP A 143 16.67 -4.49 5.39
CA ASP A 143 17.27 -3.29 4.80
C ASP A 143 16.73 -3.08 3.39
N VAL A 144 16.58 -4.15 2.61
CA VAL A 144 15.92 -4.08 1.29
C VAL A 144 14.44 -3.76 1.42
N ALA A 145 13.73 -4.36 2.37
CA ALA A 145 12.32 -4.04 2.62
C ALA A 145 12.15 -2.55 2.96
N GLN A 146 12.94 -2.02 3.90
CA GLN A 146 12.86 -0.60 4.28
C GLN A 146 13.28 0.34 3.15
N ALA A 147 14.32 0.00 2.37
CA ALA A 147 14.70 0.77 1.20
C ALA A 147 13.58 0.82 0.14
N ALA A 148 12.86 -0.29 -0.04
CA ALA A 148 11.72 -0.38 -0.94
C ALA A 148 10.53 0.48 -0.44
N PHE A 149 10.20 0.42 0.85
CA PHE A 149 9.17 1.28 1.44
C PHE A 149 9.55 2.76 1.35
N ARG A 150 10.82 3.11 1.61
CA ARG A 150 11.31 4.48 1.39
C ARG A 150 11.10 4.92 -0.05
N ARG A 151 11.35 4.04 -1.03
CA ARG A 151 11.09 4.33 -2.45
C ARG A 151 9.61 4.64 -2.69
N VAL A 152 8.70 3.86 -2.10
CA VAL A 152 7.25 4.13 -2.18
C VAL A 152 6.90 5.52 -1.62
N VAL A 153 7.43 5.89 -0.46
CA VAL A 153 7.18 7.21 0.15
C VAL A 153 7.60 8.35 -0.80
N LEU A 154 8.76 8.21 -1.44
CA LEU A 154 9.33 9.26 -2.29
C LEU A 154 8.73 9.32 -3.71
N GLU A 155 8.23 8.20 -4.22
CA GLU A 155 7.77 8.10 -5.62
C GLU A 155 6.24 8.10 -5.76
N SER A 156 5.49 7.69 -4.72
CA SER A 156 4.03 7.63 -4.82
C SER A 156 3.41 9.02 -4.88
N LYS A 157 2.36 9.14 -5.69
CA LYS A 157 1.53 10.35 -5.76
C LYS A 157 0.39 10.34 -4.75
N TYR A 158 0.17 9.22 -4.06
CA TYR A 158 -0.94 9.02 -3.15
C TYR A 158 -0.44 9.04 -1.71
N THR A 159 -0.84 10.06 -0.94
CA THR A 159 -0.49 10.18 0.49
C THR A 159 -0.85 8.91 1.27
N SER A 160 -1.92 8.20 0.91
CA SER A 160 -2.28 6.92 1.53
C SER A 160 -1.21 5.82 1.34
N GLU A 161 -0.60 5.72 0.16
CA GLU A 161 0.48 4.76 -0.10
C GLU A 161 1.76 5.18 0.64
N LYS A 162 2.07 6.48 0.67
CA LYS A 162 3.20 7.02 1.45
C LYS A 162 3.06 6.67 2.92
N MET A 163 1.89 6.94 3.51
CA MET A 163 1.63 6.67 4.93
C MET A 163 1.67 5.16 5.23
N GLN A 164 1.13 4.32 4.36
CA GLN A 164 1.24 2.86 4.51
C GLN A 164 2.71 2.42 4.51
N ALA A 165 3.50 2.83 3.52
CA ALA A 165 4.92 2.46 3.44
C ALA A 165 5.72 2.94 4.66
N LEU A 166 5.43 4.16 5.12
CA LEU A 166 6.09 4.76 6.27
C LEU A 166 5.90 3.95 7.56
N GLU A 167 4.78 3.21 7.70
CA GLU A 167 4.54 2.31 8.84
C GLU A 167 5.55 1.16 8.96
N HIS A 168 6.31 0.88 7.91
CA HIS A 168 7.33 -0.16 7.87
C HIS A 168 8.76 0.35 7.98
N ILE A 169 8.99 1.66 8.03
CA ILE A 169 10.33 2.26 8.12
C ILE A 169 10.66 2.59 9.58
N ARG A 170 11.81 2.10 10.05
CA ARG A 170 12.36 2.33 11.40
C ARG A 170 13.79 2.85 11.38
N ASP A 171 14.50 2.71 10.27
CA ASP A 171 15.84 3.25 10.10
C ASP A 171 15.81 4.79 10.10
N ASP A 172 16.48 5.39 11.08
CA ASP A 172 16.52 6.85 11.26
C ASP A 172 17.10 7.56 10.04
N ALA A 173 18.08 6.98 9.34
CA ALA A 173 18.68 7.61 8.17
C ALA A 173 17.69 7.65 6.99
N TYR A 174 16.88 6.61 6.81
CA TYR A 174 15.80 6.63 5.82
C TYR A 174 14.69 7.62 6.17
N LEU A 175 14.31 7.73 7.44
CA LEU A 175 13.31 8.70 7.89
C LEU A 175 13.79 10.15 7.66
N ILE A 176 15.06 10.44 7.98
CA ILE A 176 15.68 11.75 7.74
C ILE A 176 15.76 12.06 6.25
N ASP A 177 16.17 11.10 5.41
CA ASP A 177 16.19 11.32 3.97
C ASP A 177 14.79 11.62 3.39
N ILE A 178 13.75 10.94 3.89
CA ILE A 178 12.36 11.24 3.53
C ILE A 178 12.02 12.69 3.85
N ILE A 179 12.28 13.13 5.08
CA ILE A 179 11.97 14.50 5.54
C ILE A 179 12.68 15.56 4.69
N ASN A 180 13.91 15.29 4.27
CA ASN A 180 14.69 16.22 3.45
C ASN A 180 14.16 16.36 2.01
N ARG A 181 13.47 15.35 1.50
CA ARG A 181 13.05 15.26 0.09
C ARG A 181 11.56 15.45 -0.13
N GLU A 182 10.76 15.24 0.90
CA GLU A 182 9.30 15.31 0.83
C GLU A 182 8.77 16.71 1.16
N ASP A 183 7.73 17.14 0.45
CA ASP A 183 7.05 18.42 0.67
C ASP A 183 5.69 18.27 1.37
N ASP A 184 5.16 17.05 1.43
CA ASP A 184 4.00 16.71 2.25
C ASP A 184 4.37 16.77 3.75
N GLY A 185 3.83 17.78 4.43
CA GLY A 185 4.06 18.01 5.86
C GLY A 185 3.53 16.89 6.74
N GLU A 186 2.42 16.24 6.37
CA GLU A 186 1.84 15.14 7.16
C GLU A 186 2.75 13.92 7.14
N VAL A 187 3.27 13.58 5.96
CA VAL A 187 4.27 12.51 5.78
C VAL A 187 5.56 12.85 6.53
N SER A 188 6.02 14.09 6.45
CA SER A 188 7.26 14.54 7.11
C SER A 188 7.15 14.48 8.63
N LEU A 189 6.05 14.96 9.21
CA LEU A 189 5.78 14.88 10.64
C LEU A 189 5.71 13.44 11.11
N LYS A 190 4.98 12.60 10.39
CA LYS A 190 4.89 11.16 10.69
C LYS A 190 6.24 10.47 10.62
N ALA A 191 7.13 10.90 9.72
CA ALA A 191 8.49 10.37 9.63
C ALA A 191 9.34 10.82 10.84
N ALA A 192 9.25 12.10 11.23
CA ALA A 192 9.97 12.65 12.38
C ALA A 192 9.57 11.95 13.69
N ASP A 193 8.27 11.72 13.91
CA ASP A 193 7.74 11.01 15.09
C ASP A 193 8.29 9.59 15.24
N ARG A 194 8.75 8.98 14.13
CA ARG A 194 9.24 7.60 14.10
C ARG A 194 10.75 7.50 14.27
N ILE A 195 11.48 8.61 14.20
CA ILE A 195 12.93 8.64 14.43
C ILE A 195 13.16 8.20 15.88
N SER A 196 14.03 7.22 16.07
CA SER A 196 14.28 6.61 17.38
C SER A 196 15.20 7.48 18.25
N GLU A 197 16.30 7.97 17.71
CA GLU A 197 17.25 8.83 18.44
C GLU A 197 16.68 10.23 18.66
N GLU A 198 16.61 10.66 19.93
CA GLU A 198 16.05 11.96 20.32
C GLU A 198 16.74 13.13 19.62
N THR A 199 18.08 13.13 19.54
CA THR A 199 18.84 14.23 18.93
C THR A 199 18.51 14.39 17.44
N LYS A 200 18.40 13.27 16.71
CA LYS A 200 17.99 13.25 15.30
C LYS A 200 16.53 13.67 15.14
N ARG A 201 15.64 13.21 16.03
CA ARG A 201 14.23 13.56 16.04
C ARG A 201 14.01 15.05 16.29
N GLN A 202 14.71 15.64 17.26
CA GLN A 202 14.68 17.09 17.49
C GLN A 202 15.22 17.86 16.29
N SER A 203 16.29 17.39 15.64
CA SER A 203 16.77 18.01 14.40
C SER A 203 15.71 17.97 13.29
N ALA A 204 15.07 16.83 13.09
CA ALA A 204 14.01 16.67 12.10
C ALA A 204 12.83 17.62 12.33
N PHE A 205 12.37 17.80 13.58
CA PHE A 205 11.31 18.77 13.87
C PHE A 205 11.74 20.21 13.55
N ARG A 206 13.00 20.57 13.79
CA ARG A 206 13.54 21.89 13.38
C ARG A 206 13.57 22.05 11.88
N ASP A 207 13.99 21.02 11.15
CA ASP A 207 14.06 21.06 9.69
C ASP A 207 12.65 21.22 9.10
N ILE A 208 11.66 20.49 9.62
CA ILE A 208 10.25 20.61 9.20
C ILE A 208 9.69 22.00 9.52
N ALA A 209 9.88 22.49 10.75
CA ALA A 209 9.35 23.79 11.18
C ALA A 209 9.89 24.96 10.34
N ASN A 210 11.14 24.85 9.86
CA ASN A 210 11.80 25.87 9.05
C ASN A 210 11.67 25.65 7.53
N ASN A 211 11.11 24.52 7.07
CA ASN A 211 10.95 24.25 5.65
C ASN A 211 9.77 25.01 5.05
N THR A 212 10.06 26.04 4.26
CA THR A 212 9.05 26.93 3.64
C THR A 212 8.20 26.27 2.55
N ARG A 213 8.57 25.08 2.08
CA ARG A 213 7.75 24.27 1.15
C ARG A 213 6.61 23.56 1.88
N ILE A 214 6.75 23.33 3.19
CA ILE A 214 5.72 22.71 4.03
C ILE A 214 4.68 23.77 4.43
N ARG A 215 3.42 23.34 4.50
CA ARG A 215 2.30 24.19 4.94
C ARG A 215 2.51 24.68 6.38
N LEU A 216 2.04 25.89 6.66
CA LEU A 216 2.24 26.54 7.96
C LEU A 216 1.64 25.76 9.13
N LYS A 217 0.56 25.02 8.91
CA LYS A 217 -0.07 24.15 9.92
C LYS A 217 0.91 23.07 10.39
N GLU A 218 1.48 22.31 9.48
CA GLU A 218 2.42 21.23 9.79
C GLU A 218 3.77 21.78 10.28
N ARG A 219 4.21 22.95 9.78
CA ARG A 219 5.37 23.67 10.34
C ARG A 219 5.15 24.04 11.80
N TYR A 220 3.96 24.53 12.16
CA TYR A 220 3.60 24.85 13.55
C TYR A 220 3.57 23.59 14.41
N GLU A 221 2.98 22.50 13.92
CA GLU A 221 2.95 21.20 14.60
C GLU A 221 4.38 20.70 14.88
N ALA A 222 5.30 20.83 13.94
CA ALA A 222 6.71 20.52 14.18
C ALA A 222 7.36 21.45 15.21
N ALA A 223 7.09 22.77 15.12
CA ALA A 223 7.70 23.76 16.00
C ALA A 223 7.37 23.51 17.48
N VAL A 224 6.13 23.11 17.80
CA VAL A 224 5.74 22.82 19.19
C VAL A 224 6.39 21.57 19.76
N MET A 225 6.90 20.67 18.90
CA MET A 225 7.62 19.45 19.32
C MET A 225 9.11 19.71 19.60
N ILE A 226 9.63 20.89 19.25
CA ILE A 226 11.01 21.29 19.54
C ILE A 226 11.16 21.50 21.05
N SER A 227 12.11 20.79 21.65
CA SER A 227 12.38 20.84 23.09
C SER A 227 13.18 22.08 23.50
N ASP A 228 14.15 22.51 22.68
CA ASP A 228 14.92 23.73 22.95
C ASP A 228 14.01 24.96 22.83
N GLU A 229 13.91 25.71 23.93
CA GLU A 229 12.98 26.83 24.02
C GLU A 229 13.31 27.96 23.04
N GLN A 230 14.60 28.25 22.83
CA GLN A 230 15.02 29.36 21.99
C GLN A 230 14.80 29.02 20.51
N GLU A 231 15.13 27.81 20.09
CA GLU A 231 14.86 27.31 18.74
C GLU A 231 13.35 27.22 18.47
N ARG A 232 12.57 26.69 19.42
CA ARG A 232 11.10 26.69 19.33
C ARG A 232 10.54 28.10 19.20
N ARG A 233 10.99 29.04 20.04
CA ARG A 233 10.56 30.45 20.00
C ARG A 233 10.89 31.09 18.66
N ASN A 234 12.07 30.81 18.10
CA ASN A 234 12.48 31.32 16.79
C ASN A 234 11.60 30.78 15.66
N ALA A 235 11.36 29.48 15.63
CA ALA A 235 10.50 28.85 14.62
C ALA A 235 9.05 29.37 14.69
N LEU A 236 8.48 29.47 15.90
CA LEU A 236 7.13 30.01 16.09
C LEU A 236 7.00 31.47 15.66
N LYS A 237 8.04 32.31 15.87
CA LYS A 237 8.04 33.70 15.39
C LYS A 237 8.07 33.79 13.87
N ASP A 238 8.86 32.96 13.19
CA ASP A 238 8.91 32.91 11.73
C ASP A 238 7.56 32.48 11.12
N ILE A 239 6.97 31.43 11.69
CA ILE A 239 5.66 30.93 11.28
C ILE A 239 4.58 31.99 11.51
N LEU A 240 4.58 32.65 12.68
CA LEU A 240 3.64 33.73 13.00
C LEU A 240 3.75 34.88 11.99
N LEU A 241 4.97 35.36 11.72
CA LEU A 241 5.20 36.44 10.77
C LEU A 241 4.70 36.08 9.37
N THR A 242 4.96 34.84 8.93
CA THR A 242 4.48 34.34 7.63
C THR A 242 2.96 34.25 7.57
N ALA A 243 2.32 33.78 8.66
CA ALA A 243 0.87 33.67 8.74
C ALA A 243 0.19 35.05 8.77
N GLU A 244 0.71 36.01 9.56
CA GLU A 244 0.22 37.39 9.62
C GLU A 244 0.30 38.06 8.24
N ALA A 245 1.43 37.92 7.54
CA ALA A 245 1.59 38.46 6.19
C ALA A 245 0.56 37.89 5.18
N ARG A 246 0.13 36.63 5.35
CA ARG A 246 -0.91 36.00 4.52
C ARG A 246 -2.32 36.46 4.91
N VAL A 247 -2.59 36.67 6.20
CA VAL A 247 -3.85 37.26 6.67
C VAL A 247 -4.01 38.69 6.16
N GLU A 248 -2.92 39.45 6.08
CA GLU A 248 -2.90 40.84 5.63
C GLU A 248 -2.99 41.01 4.09
N GLN A 249 -2.84 39.94 3.30
CA GLN A 249 -3.02 39.99 1.84
C GLN A 249 -4.51 40.06 1.45
N LYS A 250 -4.98 41.28 1.17
CA LYS A 250 -6.31 41.58 0.60
C LYS A 250 -6.34 41.37 -0.92
N SER A 251 -7.40 40.74 -1.43
CA SER A 251 -7.77 40.75 -2.86
C SER A 251 -8.97 41.66 -3.12
N GLY A 252 -8.72 42.92 -3.49
CA GLY A 252 -9.76 43.89 -3.84
C GLY A 252 -10.70 44.23 -2.67
N SER A 253 -12.02 44.20 -2.91
CA SER A 253 -13.07 44.59 -1.95
C SER A 253 -13.58 43.44 -1.05
N ASN A 254 -13.14 42.21 -1.27
CA ASN A 254 -13.59 41.04 -0.50
C ASN A 254 -12.53 40.60 0.50
N ILE A 255 -12.86 40.68 1.80
CA ILE A 255 -12.05 40.12 2.87
C ILE A 255 -12.35 38.62 2.95
N TRP A 256 -11.47 37.80 2.37
CA TRP A 256 -11.48 36.38 2.66
C TRP A 256 -10.71 36.16 3.97
N HIS A 257 -11.41 35.68 4.99
CA HIS A 257 -10.74 35.24 6.20
C HIS A 257 -10.24 33.83 5.93
N ASP A 258 -8.93 33.71 5.70
CA ASP A 258 -8.29 32.40 5.77
C ASP A 258 -8.32 31.94 7.23
N LYS A 259 -9.39 31.19 7.56
CA LYS A 259 -9.65 30.68 8.91
C LYS A 259 -8.49 29.82 9.42
N GLU A 260 -7.78 29.14 8.52
CA GLU A 260 -6.61 28.36 8.86
C GLU A 260 -5.46 29.27 9.30
N MET A 261 -5.17 30.33 8.54
CA MET A 261 -4.12 31.30 8.91
C MET A 261 -4.45 32.04 10.21
N ILE A 262 -5.70 32.46 10.42
CA ILE A 262 -6.13 33.08 11.68
C ILE A 262 -5.91 32.12 12.85
N SER A 263 -6.30 30.85 12.69
CA SER A 263 -6.07 29.83 13.71
C SER A 263 -4.57 29.63 14.00
N ILE A 264 -3.72 29.61 12.97
CA ILE A 264 -2.26 29.49 13.14
C ILE A 264 -1.69 30.70 13.89
N VAL A 265 -2.13 31.92 13.57
CA VAL A 265 -1.72 33.15 14.27
C VAL A 265 -2.08 33.07 15.77
N GLU A 266 -3.33 32.72 16.09
CA GLU A 266 -3.80 32.56 17.48
C GLU A 266 -3.02 31.48 18.24
N LYS A 267 -2.78 30.34 17.60
CA LYS A 267 -1.99 29.24 18.15
C LYS A 267 -0.55 29.65 18.43
N CYS A 268 0.12 30.31 17.48
CA CYS A 268 1.50 30.78 17.66
C CYS A 268 1.61 31.82 18.79
N ARG A 269 0.70 32.79 18.87
CA ARG A 269 0.67 33.79 19.95
C ARG A 269 0.47 33.13 21.32
N THR A 270 -0.47 32.20 21.41
CA THR A 270 -0.71 31.42 22.64
C THR A 270 0.54 30.65 23.05
N ALA A 271 1.16 29.93 22.10
CA ALA A 271 2.37 29.15 22.36
C ALA A 271 3.54 30.05 22.81
N LEU A 272 3.77 31.19 22.14
CA LEU A 272 4.83 32.14 22.49
C LEU A 272 4.65 32.77 23.87
N ASN A 273 3.41 33.13 24.25
CA ASN A 273 3.10 33.67 25.57
C ASN A 273 3.36 32.65 26.69
N GLY A 274 3.21 31.36 26.40
CA GLY A 274 3.50 30.27 27.35
C GLY A 274 4.99 29.97 27.54
N LEU A 275 5.88 30.57 26.74
CA LEU A 275 7.34 30.48 26.89
C LEU A 275 7.92 31.62 27.75
N GLY A 276 7.07 32.38 28.43
CA GLY A 276 7.45 33.52 29.28
C GLY A 276 7.68 33.14 30.74
#